data_AF-A0A0D5NP80-F1
#
_entry.id   AF-A0A0D5NP80-F1
#
_cell.length_a   1.000
_cell.length_b   1.000
_cell.length_c   1.000
_cell.angle_alpha   90.00
_cell.angle_beta   90.00
_cell.angle_gamma   90.00
#
_symmetry.space_group_name_H-M   'P 1'
#
loop_
_entity.id
_entity.type
_entity.pdbx_description
1 polymer ?
#
loop_
_entity_poly.entity_id
_entity_poly.type
_entity_poly.pdbx_seq_one_letter_code
_entity_poly.pdbx_strand_id
1 'polypeptide(L)'
;MIDITPELLAFAGELGRNSDCRYLICPECDDAQQMIARQHSGLEIMNTSLKEASSSMGPELMNESVILCSGLITMPGKLFHLKKLMDKVPLCIVTEPDSNKSPKQFERWLLSERLNVEFTGYTGPNTLTAVIGNSRFDKGSGNSHFKVVALLCAYNEADIIEHTLRYLLHQGIYVYVLENWSLDSTWEKIQPFINYPHFIGCERFPQKGPDPTFNWLKILERKKELSQSLRADWFIHYDIDEIRMSPWPQLNLMEAIRYVDQMGFNAIDHTVLEFQPVDNGFTGVVDFGTYFKYFEFGKRTDHFQQVKAWKNTGKEIELVWGGHNVSFDDRKVCPYKFIMRHYPVRSQAHGERKVFIDRQPRWNPEERATNHHTHYDHIDIGHSFVRSPEELKIFHPKTFFTKYLAERLTGINIST
;
A
#
# COMPACT_ATOMS: atom_id res chain seq x y z
N MET A 1 -0.76 -32.97 10.80
CA MET A 1 -0.89 -32.83 9.35
C MET A 1 -0.62 -31.38 9.04
N ILE A 2 0.15 -31.09 8.00
CA ILE A 2 0.49 -29.72 7.62
C ILE A 2 -0.74 -29.14 6.93
N ASP A 3 -1.42 -28.20 7.58
CA ASP A 3 -2.61 -27.56 7.03
C ASP A 3 -2.20 -26.44 6.06
N ILE A 4 -1.86 -26.82 4.81
CA ILE A 4 -1.63 -25.88 3.71
C ILE A 4 -2.98 -25.61 3.05
N THR A 5 -3.56 -24.46 3.35
CA THR A 5 -4.85 -24.07 2.79
C THR A 5 -4.68 -23.38 1.42
N PRO A 6 -5.71 -23.38 0.56
CA PRO A 6 -5.73 -22.61 -0.68
C PRO A 6 -5.41 -21.12 -0.49
N GLU A 7 -5.90 -20.51 0.59
CA GLU A 7 -5.68 -19.09 0.91
C GLU A 7 -4.21 -18.80 1.22
N LEU A 8 -3.55 -19.71 1.96
CA LEU A 8 -2.12 -19.60 2.24
C LEU A 8 -1.28 -19.75 0.97
N LEU A 9 -1.67 -20.65 0.07
CA LEU A 9 -1.01 -20.84 -1.22
C LEU A 9 -1.20 -19.64 -2.15
N ALA A 10 -2.40 -19.06 -2.18
CA ALA A 10 -2.67 -17.82 -2.91
C ALA A 10 -1.83 -16.67 -2.35
N PHE A 11 -1.72 -16.55 -1.02
CA PHE A 11 -0.85 -15.57 -0.36
C PHE A 11 0.62 -15.75 -0.72
N ALA A 12 1.12 -16.98 -0.67
CA ALA A 12 2.49 -17.29 -1.05
C ALA A 12 2.77 -17.04 -2.54
N GLY A 13 1.82 -17.42 -3.38
CA GLY A 13 1.86 -17.20 -4.81
C GLY A 13 1.94 -15.72 -5.18
N GLU A 14 1.09 -14.90 -4.58
CA GLU A 14 1.03 -13.47 -4.85
C GLU A 14 2.29 -12.74 -4.37
N LEU A 15 2.77 -13.02 -3.15
CA LEU A 15 4.05 -12.46 -2.69
C LEU A 15 5.24 -12.92 -3.56
N GLY A 16 5.24 -14.19 -3.98
CA GLY A 16 6.26 -14.75 -4.86
C GLY A 16 6.28 -14.04 -6.21
N ARG A 17 5.13 -13.95 -6.89
CA ARG A 17 5.02 -13.21 -8.17
C ARG A 17 5.44 -11.75 -8.05
N ASN A 18 5.03 -11.07 -6.98
CA ASN A 18 5.42 -9.67 -6.77
C ASN A 18 6.91 -9.50 -6.42
N SER A 19 7.61 -10.61 -6.15
CA SER A 19 9.06 -10.66 -5.91
C SER A 19 9.82 -11.26 -7.11
N ASP A 20 9.19 -11.33 -8.28
CA ASP A 20 9.74 -11.96 -9.50
C ASP A 20 10.10 -13.45 -9.33
N CYS A 21 9.50 -14.14 -8.37
CA CYS A 21 9.69 -15.58 -8.21
C CYS A 21 8.88 -16.36 -9.26
N ARG A 22 9.50 -17.41 -9.81
CA ARG A 22 8.87 -18.40 -10.69
C ARG A 22 8.49 -19.68 -9.95
N TYR A 23 9.17 -19.95 -8.84
CA TYR A 23 9.09 -21.24 -8.14
C TYR A 23 8.56 -21.09 -6.71
N LEU A 24 7.78 -22.09 -6.28
CA LEU A 24 7.41 -22.29 -4.89
C LEU A 24 8.05 -23.57 -4.37
N ILE A 25 8.99 -23.43 -3.44
CA ILE A 25 9.57 -24.54 -2.71
C ILE A 25 8.63 -24.88 -1.54
N CYS A 26 8.01 -26.06 -1.62
CA CYS A 26 7.16 -26.62 -0.57
C CYS A 26 7.75 -27.96 -0.11
N PRO A 27 8.63 -27.98 0.92
CA PRO A 27 9.43 -29.15 1.30
C PRO A 27 8.64 -30.37 1.80
N GLU A 28 7.33 -30.22 2.00
CA GLU A 28 6.48 -31.19 2.69
C GLU A 28 5.09 -31.32 2.07
N CYS A 29 4.94 -30.83 0.83
CA CYS A 29 3.72 -31.06 0.08
C CYS A 29 3.72 -32.50 -0.45
N ASP A 30 2.79 -33.33 0.02
CA ASP A 30 2.48 -34.59 -0.67
C ASP A 30 1.94 -34.33 -2.10
N ASP A 31 1.76 -35.38 -2.90
CA ASP A 31 1.34 -35.23 -4.30
C ASP A 31 -0.02 -34.51 -4.45
N ALA A 32 -0.94 -34.69 -3.50
CA ALA A 32 -2.23 -34.00 -3.50
C ALA A 32 -2.05 -32.51 -3.16
N GLN A 33 -1.23 -32.20 -2.16
CA GLN A 33 -0.89 -30.82 -1.79
C GLN A 33 -0.13 -30.10 -2.91
N GLN A 34 0.69 -30.80 -3.70
CA GLN A 34 1.35 -30.22 -4.87
C GLN A 34 0.36 -29.84 -5.96
N MET A 35 -0.68 -30.64 -6.21
CA MET A 35 -1.75 -30.27 -7.14
C MET A 35 -2.48 -29.01 -6.69
N ILE A 36 -2.85 -28.93 -5.41
CA ILE A 36 -3.49 -27.74 -4.83
C ILE A 36 -2.55 -26.54 -4.93
N ALA A 37 -1.27 -26.71 -4.60
CA ALA A 37 -0.26 -25.66 -4.70
C ALA A 37 -0.12 -25.12 -6.13
N ARG A 38 -0.10 -25.97 -7.15
CA ARG A 38 -0.09 -25.54 -8.56
C ARG A 38 -1.31 -24.72 -8.91
N GLN A 39 -2.49 -25.15 -8.44
CA GLN A 39 -3.76 -24.48 -8.75
C GLN A 39 -3.87 -23.09 -8.12
N HIS A 40 -3.38 -22.93 -6.89
CA HIS A 40 -3.63 -21.71 -6.10
C HIS A 40 -2.45 -20.75 -6.04
N SER A 41 -1.21 -21.24 -6.12
CA SER A 41 -0.04 -20.35 -6.04
C SER A 41 0.26 -19.65 -7.36
N GLY A 42 -0.10 -20.22 -8.51
CA GLY A 42 0.32 -19.71 -9.81
C GLY A 42 1.84 -19.69 -10.03
N LEU A 43 2.58 -20.53 -9.29
CA LEU A 43 4.03 -20.72 -9.38
C LEU A 43 4.34 -22.19 -9.71
N GLU A 44 5.54 -22.44 -10.26
CA GLU A 44 6.03 -23.81 -10.47
C GLU A 44 6.43 -24.44 -9.14
N ILE A 45 5.85 -25.61 -8.82
CA ILE A 45 6.08 -26.26 -7.54
C ILE A 45 7.35 -27.11 -7.57
N MET A 46 8.27 -26.81 -6.67
CA MET A 46 9.48 -27.58 -6.44
C MET A 46 9.33 -28.45 -5.20
N ASN A 47 9.25 -29.77 -5.40
CA ASN A 47 9.27 -30.75 -4.32
C ASN A 47 10.72 -31.07 -3.93
N THR A 48 11.31 -30.25 -3.06
CA THR A 48 12.65 -30.45 -2.53
C THR A 48 12.71 -30.12 -1.05
N SER A 49 13.46 -30.91 -0.28
CA SER A 49 13.66 -30.62 1.13
C SER A 49 14.48 -29.33 1.32
N LEU A 50 14.32 -28.63 2.45
CA LEU A 50 15.17 -27.48 2.78
C LEU A 50 16.67 -27.84 2.80
N LYS A 51 16.99 -29.09 3.17
CA LYS A 51 18.36 -29.59 3.21
C LYS A 51 18.95 -29.65 1.80
N GLU A 52 18.25 -30.27 0.87
CA GLU A 52 18.66 -30.38 -0.53
C GLU A 52 18.75 -28.99 -1.16
N ALA A 53 17.70 -28.18 -1.02
CA ALA A 53 17.69 -26.80 -1.50
C ALA A 53 18.93 -26.04 -1.02
N SER A 54 19.25 -26.10 0.28
CA SER A 54 20.40 -25.38 0.84
C SER A 54 21.77 -25.87 0.36
N SER A 55 21.86 -27.09 -0.18
CA SER A 55 23.12 -27.76 -0.52
C SER A 55 23.39 -27.86 -2.02
N SER A 56 22.35 -27.99 -2.86
CA SER A 56 22.51 -28.35 -4.28
C SER A 56 21.88 -27.38 -5.28
N MET A 57 20.95 -26.51 -4.85
CA MET A 57 20.30 -25.58 -5.78
C MET A 57 21.20 -24.40 -6.15
N GLY A 58 21.18 -24.04 -7.43
CA GLY A 58 21.93 -22.92 -7.98
C GLY A 58 21.41 -21.55 -7.50
N PRO A 59 22.24 -20.49 -7.52
CA PRO A 59 21.86 -19.15 -7.07
C PRO A 59 20.69 -18.52 -7.83
N GLU A 60 20.61 -18.74 -9.15
CA GLU A 60 19.54 -18.22 -10.00
C GLU A 60 18.17 -18.79 -9.58
N LEU A 61 18.09 -20.11 -9.47
CA LEU A 61 16.88 -20.80 -9.04
C LEU A 61 16.43 -20.37 -7.64
N MET A 62 17.38 -20.10 -6.74
CA MET A 62 17.11 -19.58 -5.39
C MET A 62 16.55 -18.16 -5.40
N ASN A 63 17.14 -17.28 -6.20
CA ASN A 63 16.69 -15.89 -6.31
C ASN A 63 15.27 -15.78 -6.89
N GLU A 64 14.80 -16.80 -7.59
CA GLU A 64 13.46 -16.87 -8.18
C GLU A 64 12.52 -17.83 -7.44
N SER A 65 12.87 -18.22 -6.22
CA SER A 65 12.08 -19.14 -5.39
C SER A 65 11.53 -18.44 -4.15
N VAL A 66 10.24 -18.62 -3.90
CA VAL A 66 9.65 -18.40 -2.57
C VAL A 66 9.56 -19.73 -1.83
N ILE A 67 9.83 -19.73 -0.52
CA ILE A 67 9.72 -20.93 0.33
C ILE A 67 8.44 -20.85 1.15
N LEU A 68 7.62 -21.89 1.15
CA LEU A 68 6.54 -22.10 2.12
C LEU A 68 6.93 -23.22 3.08
N CYS A 69 7.11 -22.88 4.36
CA CYS A 69 7.54 -23.82 5.39
C CYS A 69 6.54 -23.80 6.55
N SER A 70 6.11 -24.98 7.01
CA SER A 70 5.19 -25.12 8.15
C SER A 70 5.86 -25.86 9.31
N GLY A 71 5.42 -25.57 10.54
CA GLY A 71 5.85 -26.29 11.75
C GLY A 71 7.33 -26.13 12.04
N LEU A 72 7.87 -24.91 11.91
CA LEU A 72 9.26 -24.58 12.20
C LEU A 72 9.58 -24.73 13.69
N ILE A 73 8.64 -24.38 14.58
CA ILE A 73 8.78 -24.48 16.04
C ILE A 73 8.96 -25.93 16.48
N THR A 74 8.22 -26.85 15.87
CA THR A 74 8.22 -28.27 16.24
C THR A 74 9.36 -29.06 15.61
N MET A 75 10.12 -28.45 14.67
CA MET A 75 11.16 -29.14 13.88
C MET A 75 12.47 -28.32 13.78
N PRO A 76 13.34 -28.36 14.81
CA PRO A 76 14.56 -27.55 14.88
C PRO A 76 15.54 -27.75 13.71
N GLY A 77 15.58 -28.95 13.13
CA GLY A 77 16.44 -29.24 11.97
C GLY A 77 16.10 -28.39 10.73
N LYS A 78 14.84 -28.01 10.55
CA LYS A 78 14.41 -27.13 9.45
C LYS A 78 14.95 -25.73 9.59
N LEU A 79 14.95 -25.21 10.80
CA LEU A 79 15.41 -23.86 11.10
C LEU A 79 16.86 -23.65 10.70
N PHE A 80 17.73 -24.64 10.93
CA PHE A 80 19.12 -24.59 10.49
C PHE A 80 19.25 -24.44 8.96
N HIS A 81 18.50 -25.23 8.20
CA HIS A 81 18.53 -25.15 6.73
C HIS A 81 17.87 -23.89 6.20
N LEU A 82 16.76 -23.45 6.79
CA LEU A 82 16.09 -22.20 6.44
C LEU A 82 17.04 -21.01 6.57
N LYS A 83 17.76 -20.89 7.69
CA LYS A 83 18.73 -19.79 7.89
C LYS A 83 19.79 -19.73 6.79
N LYS A 84 20.26 -20.86 6.28
CA LYS A 84 21.23 -20.92 5.16
C LYS A 84 20.65 -20.47 3.82
N LEU A 85 19.32 -20.49 3.68
CA LEU A 85 18.60 -20.10 2.48
C LEU A 85 18.25 -18.62 2.47
N MET A 86 18.06 -17.99 3.63
CA MET A 86 17.52 -16.61 3.71
C MET A 86 18.44 -15.54 3.12
N ASP A 87 19.72 -15.80 2.90
CA ASP A 87 20.61 -14.89 2.15
C ASP A 87 20.47 -15.04 0.63
N LYS A 88 19.75 -16.06 0.14
CA LYS A 88 19.69 -16.47 -1.27
C LYS A 88 18.29 -16.39 -1.86
N VAL A 89 17.24 -16.51 -1.04
CA VAL A 89 15.86 -16.38 -1.50
C VAL A 89 15.31 -14.99 -1.21
N PRO A 90 14.37 -14.45 -2.03
CA PRO A 90 13.76 -13.15 -1.75
C PRO A 90 12.96 -13.14 -0.44
N LEU A 91 12.16 -14.19 -0.22
CA LEU A 91 11.36 -14.34 0.99
C LEU A 91 10.98 -15.79 1.30
N CYS A 92 10.60 -16.03 2.55
CA CYS A 92 10.01 -17.26 3.03
C CYS A 92 8.74 -16.96 3.83
N ILE A 93 7.73 -17.81 3.68
CA ILE A 93 6.52 -17.80 4.49
C ILE A 93 6.60 -18.97 5.46
N VAL A 94 6.54 -18.66 6.75
CA VAL A 94 6.56 -19.64 7.83
C VAL A 94 5.19 -19.70 8.47
N THR A 95 4.64 -20.90 8.62
CA THR A 95 3.34 -21.11 9.30
C THR A 95 3.43 -22.03 10.50
N GLU A 96 2.60 -21.76 11.49
CA GLU A 96 2.41 -22.55 12.70
C GLU A 96 0.90 -22.74 12.93
N PRO A 97 0.30 -23.78 12.30
CA PRO A 97 -1.09 -24.12 12.53
C PRO A 97 -1.36 -24.45 14.01
N ASP A 98 -2.52 -24.03 14.52
CA ASP A 98 -3.00 -24.32 15.88
C ASP A 98 -2.01 -23.94 17.00
N SER A 99 -1.19 -22.93 16.76
CA SER A 99 -0.22 -22.43 17.73
C SER A 99 -0.91 -21.68 18.86
N ASN A 100 -0.55 -22.00 20.11
CA ASN A 100 -0.96 -21.22 21.29
C ASN A 100 -0.22 -19.86 21.40
N LYS A 101 0.69 -19.55 20.47
CA LYS A 101 1.42 -18.27 20.46
C LYS A 101 0.59 -17.19 19.76
N SER A 102 0.65 -15.98 20.31
CA SER A 102 0.24 -14.77 19.59
C SER A 102 1.27 -14.37 18.51
N PRO A 103 0.90 -13.56 17.51
CA PRO A 103 1.83 -13.05 16.50
C PRO A 103 3.06 -12.39 17.09
N LYS A 104 2.88 -11.60 18.16
CA LYS A 104 3.99 -10.94 18.86
C LYS A 104 4.93 -11.92 19.56
N GLN A 105 4.42 -13.01 20.13
CA GLN A 105 5.25 -14.05 20.74
C GLN A 105 6.03 -14.82 19.67
N PHE A 106 5.40 -15.07 18.51
CA PHE A 106 6.04 -15.74 17.39
C PHE A 106 7.10 -14.88 16.72
N GLU A 107 6.83 -13.59 16.50
CA GLU A 107 7.80 -12.60 16.05
C GLU A 107 9.03 -12.59 16.96
N ARG A 108 8.84 -12.47 18.28
CA ARG A 108 9.95 -12.49 19.26
C ARG A 108 10.79 -13.76 19.17
N TRP A 109 10.15 -14.91 18.99
CA TRP A 109 10.86 -16.17 18.83
C TRP A 109 11.69 -16.18 17.54
N LEU A 110 11.10 -15.81 16.39
CA LEU A 110 11.80 -15.73 15.11
C LEU A 110 12.98 -14.74 15.14
N LEU A 111 12.80 -13.59 15.80
CA LEU A 111 13.86 -12.60 16.01
C LEU A 111 14.98 -13.15 16.91
N SER A 112 14.66 -13.92 17.94
CA SER A 112 15.67 -14.59 18.79
C SER A 112 16.52 -15.60 18.00
N GLU A 113 15.95 -16.12 16.92
CA GLU A 113 16.63 -16.99 15.96
C GLU A 113 17.41 -16.22 14.88
N ARG A 114 17.48 -14.89 14.96
CA ARG A 114 18.17 -14.01 14.01
C ARG A 114 17.61 -14.08 12.58
N LEU A 115 16.31 -14.30 12.43
CA LEU A 115 15.63 -14.20 11.13
C LEU A 115 15.20 -12.74 10.86
N ASN A 116 15.29 -12.30 9.61
CA ASN A 116 14.74 -11.00 9.18
C ASN A 116 13.22 -11.09 9.05
N VAL A 117 12.51 -10.89 10.16
CA VAL A 117 11.05 -10.91 10.17
C VAL A 117 10.52 -9.62 9.54
N GLU A 118 9.71 -9.78 8.50
CA GLU A 118 9.00 -8.66 7.86
C GLU A 118 7.66 -8.42 8.52
N PHE A 119 6.87 -9.49 8.65
CA PHE A 119 5.51 -9.41 9.17
C PHE A 119 5.14 -10.67 9.95
N THR A 120 4.27 -10.52 10.94
CA THR A 120 3.59 -11.63 11.60
C THR A 120 2.09 -11.34 11.72
N GLY A 121 1.27 -12.37 11.65
CA GLY A 121 -0.18 -12.25 11.67
C GLY A 121 -0.88 -13.57 11.39
N TYR A 122 -2.10 -13.50 10.91
CA TYR A 122 -2.92 -14.66 10.59
C TYR A 122 -3.31 -14.65 9.11
N THR A 123 -3.27 -15.82 8.47
CA THR A 123 -3.78 -16.03 7.08
C THR A 123 -5.05 -16.89 7.05
N GLY A 124 -5.59 -17.22 8.22
CA GLY A 124 -6.80 -18.01 8.45
C GLY A 124 -7.15 -18.00 9.94
N PRO A 125 -8.28 -18.61 10.37
CA PRO A 125 -8.74 -18.54 11.76
C PRO A 125 -7.71 -18.97 12.80
N ASN A 126 -6.90 -19.99 12.50
CA ASN A 126 -5.95 -20.60 13.43
C ASN A 126 -4.53 -20.77 12.86
N THR A 127 -4.22 -20.11 11.73
CA THR A 127 -2.92 -20.27 11.07
C THR A 127 -2.07 -19.04 11.35
N LEU A 128 -1.16 -19.18 12.31
CA LEU A 128 -0.17 -18.17 12.62
C LEU A 128 0.89 -18.15 11.52
N THR A 129 1.13 -16.99 10.94
CA THR A 129 1.96 -16.84 9.74
C THR A 129 2.98 -15.72 9.94
N ALA A 130 4.19 -15.95 9.45
CA ALA A 130 5.25 -14.96 9.36
C ALA A 130 5.80 -14.88 7.93
N VAL A 131 6.11 -13.66 7.49
CA VAL A 131 6.90 -13.40 6.29
C VAL A 131 8.32 -13.08 6.74
N ILE A 132 9.28 -13.86 6.27
CA ILE A 132 10.71 -13.69 6.52
C ILE A 132 11.33 -13.15 5.23
N GLY A 133 11.92 -11.96 5.30
CA GLY A 133 12.61 -11.33 4.18
C GLY A 133 14.03 -11.85 4.02
N ASN A 134 14.65 -11.52 2.89
CA ASN A 134 16.06 -11.81 2.67
C ASN A 134 16.93 -11.18 3.79
N SER A 135 17.89 -11.93 4.31
CA SER A 135 18.69 -11.54 5.48
C SER A 135 19.77 -10.49 5.16
N ARG A 136 19.95 -10.13 3.89
CA ARG A 136 20.87 -9.06 3.47
C ARG A 136 20.31 -7.65 3.68
N PHE A 137 19.00 -7.51 3.86
CA PHE A 137 18.36 -6.21 4.05
C PHE A 137 18.07 -5.95 5.52
N ASP A 138 18.30 -4.72 5.97
CA ASP A 138 18.04 -4.29 7.34
C ASP A 138 17.23 -2.98 7.35
N LYS A 139 16.13 -2.99 8.10
CA LYS A 139 15.19 -1.86 8.25
C LYS A 139 15.83 -0.63 8.88
N GLY A 140 16.88 -0.82 9.69
CA GLY A 140 17.60 0.27 10.36
C GLY A 140 18.71 0.90 9.52
N SER A 141 19.13 0.24 8.44
CA SER A 141 20.17 0.74 7.55
C SER A 141 19.63 1.77 6.57
N GLY A 142 20.48 2.62 5.98
CA GLY A 142 20.08 3.54 4.91
C GLY A 142 20.80 4.87 4.90
N ASN A 143 20.74 5.55 3.75
CA ASN A 143 21.27 6.90 3.61
C ASN A 143 20.53 7.86 4.55
N SER A 144 21.29 8.65 5.33
CA SER A 144 20.75 9.73 6.16
C SER A 144 20.18 10.88 5.33
N HIS A 145 20.66 11.03 4.08
CA HIS A 145 20.15 11.98 3.10
C HIS A 145 19.24 11.28 2.10
N PHE A 146 18.01 10.99 2.51
CA PHE A 146 16.97 10.40 1.66
C PHE A 146 15.74 11.30 1.63
N LYS A 147 15.29 11.70 0.45
CA LYS A 147 14.25 12.70 0.23
C LYS A 147 13.10 12.13 -0.59
N VAL A 148 11.93 12.06 0.03
CA VAL A 148 10.67 11.69 -0.62
C VAL A 148 9.79 12.93 -0.73
N VAL A 149 9.22 13.18 -1.91
CA VAL A 149 8.30 14.31 -2.16
C VAL A 149 6.89 13.81 -2.50
N ALA A 150 5.89 14.19 -1.72
CA ALA A 150 4.50 14.09 -2.09
C ALA A 150 4.08 15.28 -2.96
N LEU A 151 3.41 14.98 -4.09
CA LEU A 151 2.82 15.93 -5.01
C LEU A 151 1.29 15.91 -4.83
N LEU A 152 0.77 16.91 -4.12
CA LEU A 152 -0.62 16.99 -3.69
C LEU A 152 -1.44 17.80 -4.70
N CYS A 153 -2.71 17.43 -4.87
CA CYS A 153 -3.71 18.27 -5.52
C CYS A 153 -4.85 18.54 -4.54
N ALA A 154 -5.23 19.81 -4.35
CA ALA A 154 -6.28 20.22 -3.43
C ALA A 154 -7.39 21.01 -4.16
N TYR A 155 -8.65 20.72 -3.83
CA TYR A 155 -9.82 21.51 -4.24
C TYR A 155 -10.96 21.33 -3.23
N ASN A 156 -11.32 22.39 -2.50
CA ASN A 156 -12.37 22.40 -1.48
C ASN A 156 -12.18 21.35 -0.37
N GLU A 157 -10.99 21.33 0.24
CA GLU A 157 -10.59 20.38 1.28
C GLU A 157 -10.24 21.10 2.60
N ALA A 158 -10.86 22.25 2.88
CA ALA A 158 -10.51 23.11 4.02
C ALA A 158 -10.66 22.41 5.39
N ASP A 159 -11.51 21.40 5.49
CA ASP A 159 -11.75 20.64 6.71
C ASP A 159 -10.66 19.60 7.01
N ILE A 160 -9.84 19.22 6.03
CA ILE A 160 -8.82 18.16 6.19
C ILE A 160 -7.41 18.54 5.74
N ILE A 161 -7.23 19.59 4.93
CA ILE A 161 -5.92 19.95 4.35
C ILE A 161 -4.82 20.14 5.40
N GLU A 162 -5.11 20.80 6.52
CA GLU A 162 -4.11 21.01 7.59
C GLU A 162 -3.67 19.69 8.23
N HIS A 163 -4.61 18.76 8.44
CA HIS A 163 -4.33 17.45 9.02
C HIS A 163 -3.45 16.63 8.07
N THR A 164 -3.78 16.62 6.78
CA THR A 164 -3.00 15.93 5.74
C THR A 164 -1.57 16.48 5.63
N LEU A 165 -1.41 17.80 5.62
CA LEU A 165 -0.09 18.44 5.60
C LEU A 165 0.72 18.09 6.85
N ARG A 166 0.14 18.23 8.05
CA ARG A 166 0.83 17.86 9.30
C ARG A 166 1.21 16.39 9.33
N TYR A 167 0.34 15.50 8.87
CA TYR A 167 0.63 14.08 8.76
C TYR A 167 1.89 13.84 7.93
N LEU A 168 1.94 14.34 6.69
CA LEU A 168 3.06 14.13 5.78
C LEU A 168 4.38 14.71 6.32
N LEU A 169 4.34 15.93 6.85
CA LEU A 169 5.51 16.57 7.43
C LEU A 169 6.06 15.78 8.63
N HIS A 170 5.17 15.24 9.48
CA HIS A 170 5.54 14.35 10.59
C HIS A 170 6.09 12.99 10.13
N GLN A 171 5.70 12.51 8.94
CA GLN A 171 6.28 11.32 8.33
C GLN A 171 7.67 11.58 7.70
N GLY A 172 8.19 12.81 7.77
CA GLY A 172 9.44 13.19 7.11
C GLY A 172 9.32 13.31 5.58
N ILE A 173 8.09 13.47 5.07
CA ILE A 173 7.80 13.61 3.64
C ILE A 173 7.79 15.09 3.28
N TYR A 174 8.46 15.41 2.17
CA TYR A 174 8.46 16.75 1.61
C TYR A 174 7.18 16.97 0.80
N VAL A 175 6.61 18.17 0.83
CA VAL A 175 5.28 18.43 0.28
C VAL A 175 5.35 19.54 -0.76
N TYR A 176 4.81 19.28 -1.95
CA TYR A 176 4.47 20.28 -2.95
C TYR A 176 2.97 20.26 -3.23
N VAL A 177 2.28 21.40 -3.12
CA VAL A 177 0.82 21.48 -3.28
C VAL A 177 0.42 22.19 -4.57
N LEU A 178 -0.37 21.52 -5.41
CA LEU A 178 -1.14 22.14 -6.48
C LEU A 178 -2.54 22.46 -5.95
N GLU A 179 -2.86 23.73 -5.75
CA GLU A 179 -4.18 24.17 -5.28
C GLU A 179 -5.03 24.59 -6.48
N ASN A 180 -6.14 23.90 -6.72
CA ASN A 180 -6.95 24.06 -7.93
C ASN A 180 -8.06 25.12 -7.79
N TRP A 181 -7.72 26.29 -7.24
CA TRP A 181 -8.63 27.43 -7.12
C TRP A 181 -9.91 27.10 -6.32
N SER A 182 -9.73 26.56 -5.13
CA SER A 182 -10.80 26.27 -4.17
C SER A 182 -11.64 27.52 -3.89
N LEU A 183 -12.93 27.28 -3.65
CA LEU A 183 -13.92 28.31 -3.30
C LEU A 183 -14.10 28.44 -1.78
N ASP A 184 -13.50 27.54 -1.00
CA ASP A 184 -13.45 27.58 0.45
C ASP A 184 -12.08 28.06 0.95
N SER A 185 -11.85 27.94 2.27
CA SER A 185 -10.61 28.39 2.92
C SER A 185 -9.38 27.48 2.71
N THR A 186 -9.41 26.55 1.74
CA THR A 186 -8.31 25.59 1.51
C THR A 186 -6.98 26.30 1.27
N TRP A 187 -6.96 27.32 0.41
CA TRP A 187 -5.74 28.05 0.06
C TRP A 187 -5.16 28.79 1.26
N GLU A 188 -6.01 29.47 2.02
CA GLU A 188 -5.65 30.23 3.21
C GLU A 188 -5.05 29.29 4.28
N LYS A 189 -5.57 28.07 4.40
CA LYS A 189 -5.08 27.05 5.34
C LYS A 189 -3.74 26.44 4.93
N ILE A 190 -3.34 26.52 3.66
CA ILE A 190 -2.02 26.09 3.19
C ILE A 190 -0.95 27.14 3.56
N GLN A 191 -1.28 28.44 3.54
CA GLN A 191 -0.30 29.53 3.71
C GLN A 191 0.58 29.41 4.97
N PRO A 192 0.07 29.03 6.16
CA PRO A 192 0.89 28.89 7.36
C PRO A 192 2.02 27.86 7.22
N PHE A 193 1.93 26.93 6.26
CA PHE A 193 2.91 25.87 6.06
C PHE A 193 4.10 26.28 5.17
N ILE A 194 4.06 27.43 4.48
CA ILE A 194 5.09 27.82 3.50
C ILE A 194 6.51 27.83 4.09
N ASN A 195 6.64 28.17 5.38
CA ASN A 195 7.93 28.21 6.09
C ASN A 195 8.20 26.98 6.96
N TYR A 196 7.34 25.95 6.91
CA TYR A 196 7.57 24.72 7.67
C TYR A 196 8.70 23.90 7.03
N PRO A 197 9.55 23.23 7.83
CA PRO A 197 10.50 22.26 7.31
C PRO A 197 9.78 21.21 6.48
N HIS A 198 10.39 20.81 5.36
CA HIS A 198 9.86 19.87 4.36
C HIS A 198 8.68 20.37 3.51
N PHE A 199 8.08 21.53 3.79
CA PHE A 199 7.17 22.16 2.85
C PHE A 199 7.99 22.88 1.77
N ILE A 200 7.95 22.41 0.53
CA ILE A 200 8.88 22.86 -0.53
C ILE A 200 8.23 23.75 -1.58
N GLY A 201 6.91 23.84 -1.60
CA GLY A 201 6.21 24.74 -2.50
C GLY A 201 4.71 24.55 -2.51
N CYS A 202 4.03 25.60 -2.92
CA CYS A 202 2.64 25.53 -3.33
C CYS A 202 2.40 26.52 -4.46
N GLU A 203 1.52 26.17 -5.38
CA GLU A 203 1.06 27.05 -6.43
C GLU A 203 -0.44 26.87 -6.64
N ARG A 204 -1.10 27.96 -7.07
CA ARG A 204 -2.42 27.82 -7.68
C ARG A 204 -2.27 27.36 -9.11
N PHE A 205 -2.99 26.31 -9.48
CA PHE A 205 -2.90 25.71 -10.80
C PHE A 205 -4.29 25.55 -11.45
N PRO A 206 -4.47 26.02 -12.70
CA PRO A 206 -3.47 26.68 -13.58
C PRO A 206 -3.04 28.07 -13.09
N GLN A 207 -1.82 28.49 -13.42
CA GLN A 207 -1.25 29.77 -12.95
C GLN A 207 -2.05 31.00 -13.41
N LYS A 208 -2.69 30.93 -14.59
CA LYS A 208 -3.44 32.06 -15.18
C LYS A 208 -4.82 32.28 -14.56
N GLY A 209 -5.29 31.38 -13.70
CA GLY A 209 -6.67 31.37 -13.19
C GLY A 209 -7.31 29.99 -13.29
N PRO A 210 -8.51 29.82 -12.71
CA PRO A 210 -9.27 28.58 -12.85
C PRO A 210 -9.70 28.38 -14.31
N ASP A 211 -9.53 27.17 -14.82
CA ASP A 211 -10.16 26.75 -16.08
C ASP A 211 -11.70 26.66 -15.86
N PRO A 212 -12.53 26.88 -16.91
CA PRO A 212 -13.99 26.72 -16.81
C PRO A 212 -14.43 25.32 -16.38
N THR A 213 -13.60 24.31 -16.63
CA THR A 213 -13.79 22.92 -16.26
C THR A 213 -12.58 22.41 -15.48
N PHE A 214 -12.79 21.37 -14.68
CA PHE A 214 -11.75 20.62 -13.99
C PHE A 214 -11.00 19.73 -14.99
N ASN A 215 -9.77 20.10 -15.29
CA ASN A 215 -8.89 19.38 -16.20
C ASN A 215 -7.88 18.54 -15.38
N TRP A 216 -8.18 17.26 -15.20
CA TRP A 216 -7.35 16.36 -14.41
C TRP A 216 -6.05 16.00 -15.12
N LEU A 217 -6.07 15.85 -16.43
CA LEU A 217 -4.89 15.47 -17.21
C LEU A 217 -3.80 16.55 -17.14
N LYS A 218 -4.17 17.84 -17.17
CA LYS A 218 -3.22 18.95 -16.95
C LYS A 218 -2.58 18.91 -15.56
N ILE A 219 -3.33 18.51 -14.53
CA ILE A 219 -2.79 18.37 -13.18
C ILE A 219 -1.82 17.19 -13.11
N LEU A 220 -2.15 16.06 -13.73
CA LEU A 220 -1.25 14.90 -13.84
C LEU A 220 0.04 15.26 -14.59
N GLU A 221 -0.07 15.98 -15.71
CA GLU A 221 1.08 16.47 -16.47
C GLU A 221 1.93 17.43 -15.63
N ARG A 222 1.30 18.34 -14.89
CA ARG A 222 2.04 19.23 -13.99
C ARG A 222 2.78 18.46 -12.89
N LYS A 223 2.19 17.40 -12.33
CA LYS A 223 2.88 16.52 -11.37
C LYS A 223 4.05 15.78 -12.03
N LYS A 224 3.92 15.34 -13.28
CA LYS A 224 5.02 14.77 -14.07
C LYS A 224 6.17 15.77 -14.23
N GLU A 225 5.89 17.00 -14.70
CA GLU A 225 6.89 18.07 -14.84
C GLU A 225 7.62 18.35 -13.51
N LEU A 226 6.87 18.47 -12.41
CA LEU A 226 7.43 18.69 -11.08
C LEU A 226 8.35 17.55 -10.65
N SER A 227 7.99 16.30 -10.94
CA SER A 227 8.83 15.14 -10.62
C SER A 227 10.17 15.13 -11.39
N GLN A 228 10.23 15.79 -12.55
CA GLN A 228 11.45 15.94 -13.33
C GLN A 228 12.30 17.13 -12.85
N SER A 229 11.68 18.21 -12.37
CA SER A 229 12.40 19.42 -11.96
C SER A 229 12.85 19.41 -10.49
N LEU A 230 12.11 18.73 -9.61
CA LEU A 230 12.40 18.73 -8.18
C LEU A 230 13.48 17.71 -7.84
N ARG A 231 14.47 18.11 -7.03
CA ARG A 231 15.47 17.19 -6.50
C ARG A 231 14.86 16.36 -5.35
N ALA A 232 14.57 15.09 -5.64
CA ALA A 232 14.13 14.07 -4.69
C ALA A 232 14.60 12.69 -5.14
N ASP A 233 14.70 11.76 -4.20
CA ASP A 233 15.00 10.35 -4.47
C ASP A 233 13.73 9.57 -4.87
N TRP A 234 12.59 9.97 -4.32
CA TRP A 234 11.28 9.35 -4.55
C TRP A 234 10.16 10.40 -4.60
N PHE A 235 9.09 10.06 -5.31
CA PHE A 235 7.88 10.84 -5.40
C PHE A 235 6.64 10.04 -5.03
N ILE A 236 5.60 10.74 -4.58
CA ILE A 236 4.28 10.19 -4.30
C ILE A 236 3.23 11.06 -4.98
N HIS A 237 2.38 10.45 -5.82
CA HIS A 237 1.14 11.06 -6.26
C HIS A 237 0.14 10.95 -5.11
N TYR A 238 -0.29 12.08 -4.57
CA TYR A 238 -1.02 12.14 -3.30
C TYR A 238 -2.30 12.98 -3.43
N ASP A 239 -3.41 12.47 -2.88
CA ASP A 239 -4.69 13.16 -2.80
C ASP A 239 -4.99 13.56 -1.35
N ILE A 240 -5.65 14.71 -1.12
CA ILE A 240 -5.79 15.27 0.23
C ILE A 240 -6.61 14.37 1.16
N ASP A 241 -7.59 13.67 0.61
CA ASP A 241 -8.47 12.73 1.30
C ASP A 241 -7.86 11.32 1.42
N GLU A 242 -6.54 11.18 1.33
CA GLU A 242 -5.80 9.93 1.54
C GLU A 242 -4.82 10.01 2.74
N ILE A 243 -4.66 8.90 3.46
CA ILE A 243 -3.54 8.65 4.39
C ILE A 243 -2.79 7.41 3.93
N ARG A 244 -1.51 7.57 3.55
CA ARG A 244 -0.62 6.46 3.17
C ARG A 244 0.22 6.00 4.34
N MET A 245 0.19 4.71 4.65
CA MET A 245 0.92 4.14 5.77
C MET A 245 1.89 3.05 5.34
N SER A 246 3.03 3.01 6.04
CA SER A 246 3.98 1.90 5.99
C SER A 246 3.29 0.56 6.31
N PRO A 247 3.61 -0.54 5.61
CA PRO A 247 3.17 -1.87 6.00
C PRO A 247 3.88 -2.39 7.25
N TRP A 248 4.97 -1.74 7.68
CA TRP A 248 5.72 -1.98 8.92
C TRP A 248 5.35 -0.95 9.99
N PRO A 249 4.61 -1.32 11.05
CA PRO A 249 4.15 -0.36 12.07
C PRO A 249 5.25 0.41 12.80
N GLN A 250 6.48 -0.11 12.79
CA GLN A 250 7.64 0.49 13.43
C GLN A 250 8.38 1.51 12.57
N LEU A 251 8.06 1.59 11.26
CA LEU A 251 8.65 2.55 10.34
C LEU A 251 7.63 3.62 9.99
N ASN A 252 8.05 4.88 9.95
CA ASN A 252 7.26 5.93 9.31
C ASN A 252 7.27 5.75 7.78
N LEU A 253 6.43 6.51 7.07
CA LEU A 253 6.29 6.36 5.61
C LEU A 253 7.61 6.59 4.86
N MET A 254 8.41 7.59 5.23
CA MET A 254 9.71 7.86 4.61
C MET A 254 10.69 6.71 4.83
N GLU A 255 10.80 6.22 6.07
CA GLU A 255 11.67 5.10 6.44
C GLU A 255 11.30 3.82 5.69
N ALA A 256 10.00 3.55 5.53
CA ALA A 256 9.51 2.41 4.78
C ALA A 256 9.87 2.51 3.28
N ILE A 257 9.71 3.69 2.66
CA ILE A 257 10.10 3.92 1.26
C ILE A 257 11.61 3.74 1.10
N ARG A 258 12.41 4.23 2.05
CA ARG A 258 13.86 4.02 2.05
C ARG A 258 14.24 2.54 2.16
N TYR A 259 13.51 1.77 2.95
CA TYR A 259 13.73 0.33 3.06
C TYR A 259 13.38 -0.40 1.75
N VAL A 260 12.28 -0.01 1.10
CA VAL A 260 11.92 -0.50 -0.24
C VAL A 260 12.99 -0.18 -1.28
N ASP A 261 13.57 1.02 -1.24
CA ASP A 261 14.68 1.42 -2.11
C ASP A 261 15.90 0.50 -1.96
N GLN A 262 16.26 0.14 -0.73
CA GLN A 262 17.38 -0.75 -0.43
C GLN A 262 17.18 -2.16 -0.95
N MET A 263 15.94 -2.63 -0.95
CA MET A 263 15.58 -3.92 -1.55
C MET A 263 15.72 -3.93 -3.08
N GLY A 264 15.91 -2.76 -3.71
CA GLY A 264 16.08 -2.62 -5.15
C GLY A 264 14.76 -2.44 -5.92
N PHE A 265 13.64 -2.21 -5.22
CA PHE A 265 12.37 -1.83 -5.85
C PHE A 265 12.34 -0.33 -6.14
N ASN A 266 11.55 0.07 -7.13
CA ASN A 266 11.47 1.45 -7.59
C ASN A 266 10.02 1.96 -7.75
N ALA A 267 9.03 1.17 -7.35
CA ALA A 267 7.62 1.57 -7.29
C ALA A 267 6.91 0.88 -6.12
N ILE A 268 5.83 1.50 -5.63
CA ILE A 268 5.03 0.98 -4.50
C ILE A 268 3.54 1.01 -4.85
N ASP A 269 2.92 -0.16 -4.75
CA ASP A 269 1.47 -0.36 -4.83
C ASP A 269 0.81 -0.25 -3.44
N HIS A 270 -0.50 0.01 -3.40
CA HIS A 270 -1.26 0.23 -2.18
C HIS A 270 -2.53 -0.63 -2.12
N THR A 271 -2.84 -1.13 -0.92
CA THR A 271 -4.14 -1.70 -0.59
C THR A 271 -5.05 -0.58 -0.09
N VAL A 272 -6.18 -0.39 -0.78
CA VAL A 272 -7.16 0.66 -0.47
C VAL A 272 -8.09 0.21 0.65
N LEU A 273 -8.24 1.07 1.65
CA LEU A 273 -9.25 0.99 2.70
C LEU A 273 -10.17 2.21 2.57
N GLU A 274 -11.42 1.99 2.23
CA GLU A 274 -12.44 3.03 2.09
C GLU A 274 -13.07 3.34 3.44
N PHE A 275 -12.98 4.59 3.89
CA PHE A 275 -13.58 5.10 5.12
C PHE A 275 -14.75 6.03 4.79
N GLN A 276 -15.97 5.53 4.95
CA GLN A 276 -17.20 6.28 4.72
C GLN A 276 -17.76 6.81 6.05
N PRO A 277 -18.50 7.94 6.02
CA PRO A 277 -19.10 8.47 7.24
C PRO A 277 -20.21 7.52 7.70
N VAL A 278 -20.27 7.27 9.00
CA VAL A 278 -21.38 6.55 9.65
C VAL A 278 -22.31 7.46 10.44
N ASP A 279 -21.98 8.76 10.45
CA ASP A 279 -22.74 9.84 11.07
C ASP A 279 -22.37 11.17 10.37
N ASN A 280 -22.94 12.27 10.84
CA ASN A 280 -22.69 13.62 10.33
C ASN A 280 -21.89 14.50 11.31
N GLY A 281 -21.19 13.91 12.29
CA GLY A 281 -20.57 14.64 13.39
C GLY A 281 -19.16 15.18 13.11
N PHE A 282 -18.57 14.88 11.95
CA PHE A 282 -17.23 15.35 11.61
C PHE A 282 -17.21 16.86 11.38
N THR A 283 -16.38 17.58 12.13
CA THR A 283 -16.29 19.06 12.08
C THR A 283 -14.96 19.58 11.53
N GLY A 284 -14.01 18.71 11.17
CA GLY A 284 -12.64 19.10 10.79
C GLY A 284 -11.74 19.51 11.96
N VAL A 285 -12.26 19.62 13.19
CA VAL A 285 -11.45 19.96 14.38
C VAL A 285 -10.54 18.80 14.79
N VAL A 286 -11.09 17.58 14.78
CA VAL A 286 -10.33 16.35 15.05
C VAL A 286 -9.76 15.83 13.74
N ASP A 287 -8.57 15.23 13.81
CA ASP A 287 -7.97 14.52 12.69
C ASP A 287 -8.94 13.47 12.09
N PHE A 288 -9.17 13.53 10.79
CA PHE A 288 -10.11 12.64 10.09
C PHE A 288 -9.66 11.17 10.18
N GLY A 289 -8.36 10.91 10.20
CA GLY A 289 -7.79 9.59 10.43
C GLY A 289 -8.13 8.99 11.80
N THR A 290 -8.46 9.84 12.78
CA THR A 290 -8.87 9.46 14.13
C THR A 290 -10.39 9.38 14.26
N TYR A 291 -11.12 10.26 13.57
CA TYR A 291 -12.58 10.30 13.58
C TYR A 291 -13.20 9.08 12.88
N PHE A 292 -12.80 8.83 11.63
CA PHE A 292 -13.36 7.76 10.80
C PHE A 292 -12.68 6.43 11.12
N LYS A 293 -13.42 5.54 11.77
CA LYS A 293 -12.94 4.23 12.24
C LYS A 293 -13.54 3.05 11.50
N TYR A 294 -14.60 3.26 10.72
CA TYR A 294 -15.26 2.20 9.97
C TYR A 294 -14.75 2.19 8.55
N PHE A 295 -14.37 1.02 8.06
CA PHE A 295 -13.81 0.84 6.73
C PHE A 295 -14.35 -0.41 6.04
N GLU A 296 -14.24 -0.41 4.73
CA GLU A 296 -14.23 -1.62 3.92
C GLU A 296 -12.97 -1.65 3.04
N PHE A 297 -12.57 -2.83 2.59
CA PHE A 297 -11.52 -2.91 1.58
C PHE A 297 -12.05 -2.39 0.24
N GLY A 298 -11.18 -1.83 -0.59
CA GLY A 298 -11.56 -1.35 -1.91
C GLY A 298 -12.14 -2.48 -2.78
N LYS A 299 -13.33 -2.24 -3.35
CA LYS A 299 -14.06 -3.21 -4.19
C LYS A 299 -14.09 -2.86 -5.68
N ARG A 300 -13.79 -1.62 -6.04
CA ARG A 300 -13.82 -1.16 -7.43
C ARG A 300 -12.56 -1.62 -8.16
N THR A 301 -12.67 -1.85 -9.46
CA THR A 301 -11.58 -2.36 -10.29
C THR A 301 -10.32 -1.51 -10.19
N ASP A 302 -10.50 -0.20 -10.09
CA ASP A 302 -9.42 0.78 -9.95
C ASP A 302 -8.75 0.74 -8.57
N HIS A 303 -9.37 0.14 -7.54
CA HIS A 303 -8.77 0.02 -6.19
C HIS A 303 -7.71 -1.06 -6.08
N PHE A 304 -7.67 -2.02 -7.01
CA PHE A 304 -6.75 -3.16 -6.91
C PHE A 304 -5.32 -2.83 -7.37
N GLN A 305 -5.13 -1.73 -8.10
CA GLN A 305 -3.82 -1.25 -8.57
C GLN A 305 -3.67 0.25 -8.32
N GLN A 306 -2.86 0.60 -7.34
CA GLN A 306 -2.61 1.94 -6.82
C GLN A 306 -1.10 2.19 -6.70
N VAL A 307 -0.39 2.00 -7.81
CA VAL A 307 1.06 2.25 -7.94
C VAL A 307 1.31 3.75 -8.04
N LYS A 308 1.26 4.41 -6.88
CA LYS A 308 1.24 5.88 -6.74
C LYS A 308 2.52 6.46 -6.14
N ALA A 309 3.55 5.64 -5.86
CA ALA A 309 4.86 6.13 -5.44
C ALA A 309 5.98 5.48 -6.27
N TRP A 310 6.99 6.26 -6.65
CA TRP A 310 8.07 5.83 -7.54
C TRP A 310 9.41 6.48 -7.20
N LYS A 311 10.49 5.76 -7.50
CA LYS A 311 11.86 6.26 -7.41
C LYS A 311 12.14 7.22 -8.56
N ASN A 312 12.83 8.30 -8.27
CA ASN A 312 13.39 9.16 -9.29
C ASN A 312 14.63 8.49 -9.90
N THR A 313 14.46 7.89 -11.08
CA THR A 313 15.56 7.24 -11.82
C THR A 313 16.13 8.15 -12.91
N GLY A 314 15.64 9.40 -13.03
CA GLY A 314 15.94 10.30 -14.14
C GLY A 314 15.27 9.91 -15.47
N LYS A 315 14.53 8.80 -15.50
CA LYS A 315 13.72 8.38 -16.65
C LYS A 315 12.39 9.12 -16.69
N GLU A 316 11.81 9.19 -17.89
CA GLU A 316 10.45 9.70 -18.06
C GLU A 316 9.42 8.76 -17.39
N ILE A 317 8.38 9.36 -16.83
CA ILE A 317 7.27 8.67 -16.17
C ILE A 317 5.96 9.17 -16.74
N GLU A 318 4.93 8.33 -16.70
CA GLU A 318 3.56 8.69 -17.04
C GLU A 318 2.61 8.33 -15.91
N LEU A 319 1.69 9.23 -15.56
CA LEU A 319 0.63 8.97 -14.60
C LEU A 319 -0.64 8.53 -15.35
N VAL A 320 -0.79 7.21 -15.54
CA VAL A 320 -1.87 6.62 -16.33
C VAL A 320 -3.07 6.23 -15.46
N TRP A 321 -4.18 5.89 -16.12
CA TRP A 321 -5.43 5.44 -15.48
C TRP A 321 -5.96 6.43 -14.44
N GLY A 322 -5.95 7.71 -14.78
CA GLY A 322 -6.36 8.78 -13.86
C GLY A 322 -5.40 9.00 -12.71
N GLY A 323 -4.14 8.57 -12.81
CA GLY A 323 -3.12 8.75 -11.78
C GLY A 323 -3.03 7.62 -10.77
N HIS A 324 -3.76 6.52 -10.97
CA HIS A 324 -3.68 5.34 -10.10
C HIS A 324 -2.42 4.50 -10.35
N ASN A 325 -1.76 4.70 -11.49
CA ASN A 325 -0.61 3.90 -11.86
C ASN A 325 0.46 4.78 -12.52
N VAL A 326 1.67 4.73 -11.98
CA VAL A 326 2.86 5.36 -12.59
C VAL A 326 3.57 4.37 -13.50
N SER A 327 3.66 4.68 -14.79
CA SER A 327 4.30 3.86 -15.82
C SER A 327 5.69 4.40 -16.16
N PHE A 328 6.69 3.50 -16.22
CA PHE A 328 8.06 3.80 -16.65
C PHE A 328 8.85 2.50 -16.89
N ASP A 329 9.98 2.59 -17.59
CA ASP A 329 10.82 1.45 -17.95
C ASP A 329 11.56 0.84 -16.75
N ASP A 330 11.72 -0.50 -16.77
CA ASP A 330 12.36 -1.29 -15.70
C ASP A 330 11.68 -1.13 -14.33
N ARG A 331 10.36 -0.90 -14.32
CA ARG A 331 9.58 -0.80 -13.08
C ARG A 331 9.55 -2.11 -12.32
N LYS A 332 9.96 -2.06 -11.05
CA LYS A 332 9.96 -3.13 -10.06
C LYS A 332 9.12 -2.68 -8.87
N VAL A 333 7.92 -3.21 -8.79
CA VAL A 333 6.96 -2.89 -7.72
C VAL A 333 7.33 -3.67 -6.47
N CYS A 334 7.33 -3.01 -5.32
CA CYS A 334 7.56 -3.67 -4.03
C CYS A 334 6.53 -4.79 -3.80
N PRO A 335 6.94 -5.98 -3.31
CA PRO A 335 6.04 -7.10 -3.10
C PRO A 335 5.04 -6.89 -1.96
N TYR A 336 5.31 -5.91 -1.10
CA TYR A 336 4.45 -5.58 0.02
C TYR A 336 3.67 -4.32 -0.31
N LYS A 337 2.36 -4.45 -0.50
CA LYS A 337 1.50 -3.30 -0.66
C LYS A 337 1.53 -2.43 0.59
N PHE A 338 1.61 -1.11 0.37
CA PHE A 338 1.44 -0.12 1.42
C PHE A 338 -0.06 0.05 1.70
N ILE A 339 -0.43 0.70 2.80
CA ILE A 339 -1.85 0.89 3.14
C ILE A 339 -2.27 2.28 2.71
N MET A 340 -3.41 2.41 2.04
CA MET A 340 -4.02 3.69 1.68
C MET A 340 -5.40 3.78 2.32
N ARG A 341 -5.54 4.63 3.34
CA ARG A 341 -6.84 4.97 3.92
C ARG A 341 -7.42 6.11 3.10
N HIS A 342 -8.59 5.91 2.49
CA HIS A 342 -9.23 6.87 1.60
C HIS A 342 -10.54 7.35 2.22
N TYR A 343 -10.77 8.67 2.20
CA TYR A 343 -11.88 9.36 2.86
C TYR A 343 -12.69 10.21 1.87
N PRO A 344 -13.30 9.57 0.85
CA PRO A 344 -13.86 10.28 -0.29
C PRO A 344 -14.98 11.24 0.11
N VAL A 345 -15.72 10.92 1.18
CA VAL A 345 -16.85 11.71 1.71
C VAL A 345 -16.79 11.71 3.24
N ARG A 346 -17.23 12.80 3.88
CA ARG A 346 -17.04 13.06 5.32
C ARG A 346 -18.33 13.34 6.09
N SER A 347 -19.44 13.55 5.38
CA SER A 347 -20.81 13.67 5.88
C SER A 347 -21.80 13.63 4.71
N GLN A 348 -23.11 13.52 4.97
CA GLN A 348 -24.16 13.63 3.95
C GLN A 348 -24.06 14.95 3.19
N ALA A 349 -24.05 16.07 3.91
CA ALA A 349 -23.97 17.41 3.32
C ALA A 349 -22.68 17.61 2.53
N HIS A 350 -21.56 17.07 3.02
CA HIS A 350 -20.30 17.10 2.29
C HIS A 350 -20.38 16.30 0.98
N GLY A 351 -20.95 15.08 1.01
CA GLY A 351 -21.11 14.24 -0.18
C GLY A 351 -21.96 14.91 -1.26
N GLU A 352 -23.11 15.46 -0.87
CA GLU A 352 -24.00 16.19 -1.78
C GLU A 352 -23.31 17.38 -2.42
N ARG A 353 -22.63 18.22 -1.61
CA ARG A 353 -21.86 19.36 -2.14
C ARG A 353 -20.74 18.89 -3.06
N LYS A 354 -19.92 17.92 -2.62
CA LYS A 354 -18.76 17.42 -3.37
C LYS A 354 -19.18 16.87 -4.74
N VAL A 355 -20.27 16.11 -4.81
CA VAL A 355 -20.72 15.50 -6.06
C VAL A 355 -21.46 16.53 -6.93
N PHE A 356 -22.56 17.11 -6.44
CA PHE A 356 -23.51 17.84 -7.27
C PHE A 356 -23.13 19.32 -7.51
N ILE A 357 -22.34 19.92 -6.61
CA ILE A 357 -21.97 21.34 -6.70
C ILE A 357 -20.53 21.48 -7.17
N ASP A 358 -19.62 20.76 -6.51
CA ASP A 358 -18.18 20.99 -6.67
C ASP A 358 -17.56 20.22 -7.86
N ARG A 359 -18.17 19.09 -8.27
CA ARG A 359 -17.60 18.20 -9.29
C ARG A 359 -18.44 18.12 -10.56
N GLN A 360 -19.67 17.63 -10.50
CA GLN A 360 -20.53 17.42 -11.70
C GLN A 360 -20.55 18.62 -12.67
N PRO A 361 -20.76 19.88 -12.21
CA PRO A 361 -20.81 21.03 -13.09
C PRO A 361 -19.46 21.39 -13.74
N ARG A 362 -18.35 20.89 -13.19
CA ARG A 362 -16.98 21.21 -13.63
C ARG A 362 -16.38 20.12 -14.50
N TRP A 363 -17.03 18.98 -14.74
CA TRP A 363 -16.41 17.91 -15.52
C TRP A 363 -15.98 18.37 -16.91
N ASN A 364 -14.72 18.10 -17.27
CA ASN A 364 -14.22 18.39 -18.60
C ASN A 364 -14.86 17.44 -19.63
N PRO A 365 -15.57 17.94 -20.66
CA PRO A 365 -16.26 17.10 -21.63
C PRO A 365 -15.32 16.19 -22.45
N GLU A 366 -14.12 16.67 -22.78
CA GLU A 366 -13.14 15.91 -23.56
C GLU A 366 -12.59 14.74 -22.74
N GLU A 367 -12.24 14.98 -21.46
CA GLU A 367 -11.79 13.92 -20.56
C GLU A 367 -12.91 12.89 -20.32
N ARG A 368 -14.16 13.35 -20.15
CA ARG A 368 -15.33 12.49 -19.96
C ARG A 368 -15.61 11.61 -21.17
N ALA A 369 -15.38 12.10 -22.39
CA ALA A 369 -15.47 11.30 -23.62
C ALA A 369 -14.47 10.13 -23.67
N THR A 370 -13.42 10.19 -22.84
CA THR A 370 -12.42 9.13 -22.66
C THR A 370 -12.61 8.34 -21.35
N ASN A 371 -13.83 8.33 -20.80
CA ASN A 371 -14.23 7.63 -19.56
C ASN A 371 -13.58 8.14 -18.26
N HIS A 372 -12.97 9.33 -18.25
CA HIS A 372 -12.63 10.00 -16.99
C HIS A 372 -13.88 10.58 -16.31
N HIS A 373 -13.80 10.82 -15.00
CA HIS A 373 -14.86 11.44 -14.20
C HIS A 373 -16.17 10.65 -14.09
N THR A 374 -16.12 9.33 -14.27
CA THR A 374 -17.30 8.44 -14.26
C THR A 374 -17.63 7.88 -12.88
N HIS A 375 -16.78 8.10 -11.88
CA HIS A 375 -16.88 7.47 -10.55
C HIS A 375 -18.11 7.89 -9.74
N TYR A 376 -18.86 8.90 -10.16
CA TYR A 376 -20.13 9.32 -9.54
C TYR A 376 -21.35 9.15 -10.43
N ASP A 377 -21.23 8.49 -11.59
CA ASP A 377 -22.34 8.35 -12.54
C ASP A 377 -23.51 7.52 -11.98
N HIS A 378 -23.26 6.73 -10.94
CA HIS A 378 -24.28 5.94 -10.24
C HIS A 378 -24.91 6.67 -9.04
N ILE A 379 -24.55 7.95 -8.80
CA ILE A 379 -25.00 8.74 -7.66
C ILE A 379 -26.04 9.77 -8.12
N ASP A 380 -27.27 9.58 -7.64
CA ASP A 380 -28.39 10.48 -7.89
C ASP A 380 -28.73 11.36 -6.68
N ILE A 381 -29.50 12.41 -6.91
CA ILE A 381 -30.02 13.28 -5.84
C ILE A 381 -30.79 12.41 -4.82
N GLY A 382 -30.45 12.58 -3.54
CA GLY A 382 -31.01 11.77 -2.45
C GLY A 382 -30.20 10.51 -2.11
N HIS A 383 -29.08 10.25 -2.80
CA HIS A 383 -28.15 9.20 -2.42
C HIS A 383 -27.68 9.34 -0.96
N SER A 384 -27.67 8.24 -0.22
CA SER A 384 -27.15 8.22 1.16
C SER A 384 -25.64 8.04 1.14
N PHE A 385 -24.91 9.11 1.49
CA PHE A 385 -23.46 9.04 1.67
C PHE A 385 -23.05 8.52 3.05
N VAL A 386 -24.00 8.49 4.00
CA VAL A 386 -23.80 7.93 5.34
C VAL A 386 -24.14 6.44 5.32
N ARG A 387 -23.23 5.62 5.83
CA ARG A 387 -23.36 4.15 5.88
C ARG A 387 -23.79 3.66 7.25
N SER A 388 -24.37 2.46 7.27
CA SER A 388 -24.58 1.70 8.50
C SER A 388 -23.24 1.15 9.02
N PRO A 389 -22.86 1.42 10.29
CA PRO A 389 -21.68 0.83 10.92
C PRO A 389 -21.64 -0.70 10.84
N GLU A 390 -22.80 -1.36 10.85
CA GLU A 390 -22.97 -2.81 10.85
C GLU A 390 -22.52 -3.46 9.53
N GLU A 391 -22.51 -2.70 8.44
CA GLU A 391 -22.03 -3.14 7.12
C GLU A 391 -20.50 -3.05 6.99
N LEU A 392 -19.83 -2.38 7.92
CA LEU A 392 -18.43 -2.00 7.82
C LEU A 392 -17.57 -2.71 8.87
N LYS A 393 -16.26 -2.76 8.63
CA LYS A 393 -15.27 -3.27 9.56
C LYS A 393 -14.74 -2.14 10.42
N ILE A 394 -14.45 -2.38 11.70
CA ILE A 394 -13.77 -1.39 12.54
C ILE A 394 -12.25 -1.48 12.37
N PHE A 395 -11.61 -0.35 12.06
CA PHE A 395 -10.17 -0.21 12.00
C PHE A 395 -9.61 -0.01 13.41
N HIS A 396 -8.94 -1.04 13.93
CA HIS A 396 -8.26 -0.97 15.21
C HIS A 396 -6.75 -1.17 15.01
N PRO A 397 -5.89 -0.15 15.19
CA PRO A 397 -4.47 -0.22 14.85
C PRO A 397 -3.73 -1.41 15.48
N LYS A 398 -4.11 -1.82 16.71
CA LYS A 398 -3.46 -2.94 17.42
C LYS A 398 -3.74 -4.33 16.82
N THR A 399 -4.82 -4.49 16.06
CA THR A 399 -5.25 -5.80 15.54
C THR A 399 -5.31 -5.83 14.02
N PHE A 400 -5.43 -4.68 13.35
CA PHE A 400 -5.52 -4.61 11.89
C PHE A 400 -4.34 -5.31 11.20
N PHE A 401 -3.10 -4.97 11.59
CA PHE A 401 -1.88 -5.48 10.93
C PHE A 401 -1.70 -7.00 11.06
N THR A 402 -2.17 -7.59 12.15
CA THR A 402 -2.07 -9.03 12.40
C THR A 402 -3.27 -9.79 11.84
N LYS A 403 -4.47 -9.22 11.88
CA LYS A 403 -5.71 -9.86 11.42
C LYS A 403 -5.80 -9.94 9.90
N TYR A 404 -5.39 -8.88 9.20
CA TYR A 404 -5.53 -8.76 7.75
C TYR A 404 -4.19 -8.91 7.04
N LEU A 405 -3.38 -9.89 7.45
CA LEU A 405 -2.01 -10.04 6.96
C LEU A 405 -1.97 -10.24 5.44
N ALA A 406 -2.80 -11.15 4.93
CA ALA A 406 -2.85 -11.47 3.51
C ALA A 406 -3.44 -10.30 2.71
N GLU A 407 -4.62 -9.83 3.12
CA GLU A 407 -5.39 -8.78 2.45
C GLU A 407 -4.57 -7.49 2.32
N ARG A 408 -3.95 -7.04 3.43
CA ARG A 408 -3.22 -5.76 3.41
C ARG A 408 -1.95 -5.79 2.58
N LEU A 409 -1.25 -6.93 2.54
CA LEU A 409 0.06 -7.04 1.88
C LEU A 409 -0.05 -7.34 0.40
N THR A 410 -1.13 -7.99 -0.04
CA THR A 410 -1.24 -8.53 -1.40
C THR A 410 -2.53 -8.15 -2.11
N GLY A 411 -3.57 -7.74 -1.38
CA GLY A 411 -4.89 -7.47 -1.94
C GLY A 411 -5.73 -8.71 -2.22
N ILE A 412 -5.22 -9.93 -1.97
CA ILE A 412 -6.01 -11.16 -2.09
C ILE A 412 -7.04 -11.25 -0.96
N ASN A 413 -8.05 -12.11 -1.11
CA ASN A 413 -9.14 -12.32 -0.14
C ASN A 413 -9.95 -11.04 0.19
N ILE A 414 -9.68 -9.94 -0.51
CA ILE A 414 -10.56 -8.80 -0.61
C ILE A 414 -11.69 -9.22 -1.54
N SER A 415 -12.77 -9.73 -0.95
CA SER A 415 -13.99 -10.05 -1.69
C SER A 415 -14.55 -8.78 -2.32
N THR A 416 -14.78 -8.81 -3.64
CA THR A 416 -15.60 -7.81 -4.36
C THR A 416 -17.05 -7.92 -3.95
#